data_AF-A0A933YWJ2-F1
#
_entry.id   AF-A0A933YWJ2-F1
#
_cell.length_a   1.000
_cell.length_b   1.000
_cell.length_c   1.000
_cell.angle_alpha   90.00
_cell.angle_beta   90.00
_cell.angle_gamma   90.00
#
_symmetry.space_group_name_H-M   'P 1'
#
loop_
_entity.id
_entity.type
_entity.pdbx_description
1 polymer ?
#
loop_
_entity_poly.entity_id
_entity_poly.type
_entity_poly.pdbx_seq_one_letter_code
_entity_poly.pdbx_strand_id
1 'polypeptide(L)'
;MPATHNKYFWDGSENLSTRFKVQRMIEYGSFPDMINFPFLEFQEGFEKIDPEKLRTSEKRKRFIIMAKPHIAGSHSWEEIVEKMIA
;
A
#
# COMPACT_ATOMS: atom_id res chain seq x y z
N MET A 1 12.48 7.72 15.45
CA MET A 1 11.22 7.12 15.94
C MET A 1 11.07 5.77 15.27
N PRO A 2 10.63 4.70 15.97
CA PRO A 2 10.36 3.43 15.30
C PRO A 2 9.36 3.69 14.17
N ALA A 3 9.58 3.08 13.00
CA ALA A 3 8.71 3.29 11.85
C ALA A 3 7.26 2.97 12.27
N THR A 4 6.33 3.90 12.03
CA THR A 4 4.94 3.87 12.52
C THR A 4 4.17 2.61 12.09
N HIS A 5 4.69 1.89 11.10
CA HIS A 5 4.13 0.67 10.53
C HIS A 5 4.63 -0.64 11.18
N ASN A 6 5.66 -0.63 12.04
CA ASN A 6 6.22 -1.86 12.63
C ASN A 6 5.18 -2.68 13.42
N LYS A 7 4.17 -2.01 13.98
CA LYS A 7 3.05 -2.63 14.69
C LYS A 7 2.22 -3.60 13.84
N TYR A 8 2.34 -3.55 12.51
CA TYR A 8 1.64 -4.44 11.58
C TYR A 8 2.44 -5.71 11.23
N PHE A 9 3.67 -5.83 11.71
CA PHE A 9 4.62 -6.90 11.43
C PHE A 9 5.03 -7.64 12.72
N TRP A 10 4.03 -8.07 13.48
CA TRP A 10 4.20 -8.71 14.79
C TRP A 10 4.85 -10.11 14.72
N ASP A 11 4.92 -10.69 13.52
CA ASP A 11 5.60 -11.94 13.20
C ASP A 11 7.11 -11.78 12.91
N GLY A 12 7.62 -10.54 12.96
CA GLY A 12 9.02 -10.19 12.69
C GLY A 12 9.18 -9.46 11.36
N SER A 13 10.05 -8.44 11.33
CA SER A 13 10.28 -7.61 10.14
C SER A 13 11.49 -8.04 9.30
N GLU A 14 12.30 -8.98 9.81
CA GLU A 14 13.51 -9.45 9.14
C GLU A 14 13.14 -10.36 7.95
N ASN A 15 13.72 -10.09 6.79
CA ASN A 15 13.54 -10.85 5.54
C ASN A 15 12.11 -10.88 4.95
N LEU A 16 11.21 -9.99 5.38
CA LEU A 16 9.91 -9.84 4.73
C LEU A 16 10.06 -9.27 3.32
N SER A 17 9.51 -9.97 2.33
CA SER A 17 9.44 -9.45 0.95
C SER A 17 8.67 -8.14 0.87
N THR A 18 9.09 -7.22 -0.01
CA THR A 18 8.39 -5.94 -0.26
C THR A 18 6.91 -6.15 -0.59
N ARG A 19 6.59 -7.17 -1.40
CA ARG A 19 5.21 -7.58 -1.70
C ARG A 19 4.40 -7.86 -0.42
N PHE A 20 4.95 -8.64 0.50
CA PHE A 20 4.26 -8.98 1.75
C PHE A 20 4.06 -7.76 2.64
N LYS A 21 5.08 -6.89 2.73
CA LYS A 21 4.97 -5.63 3.48
C LYS A 21 3.82 -4.77 2.96
N VAL A 22 3.79 -4.55 1.65
CA VAL A 22 2.74 -3.76 0.99
C VAL A 22 1.38 -4.41 1.17
N GLN A 23 1.26 -5.72 0.98
CA GLN A 23 0.00 -6.43 1.20
C GLN A 23 -0.52 -6.24 2.64
N ARG A 24 0.36 -6.38 3.65
CA ARG A 24 -0.01 -6.14 5.06
C ARG A 24 -0.45 -4.71 5.32
N MET A 25 0.24 -3.72 4.74
CA MET A 25 -0.15 -2.32 4.87
C MET A 25 -1.52 -2.04 4.26
N ILE A 26 -1.82 -2.64 3.11
CA ILE A 26 -3.13 -2.50 2.47
C ILE A 26 -4.21 -3.25 3.26
N GLU A 27 -3.92 -4.42 3.81
CA GLU A 27 -4.91 -5.23 4.52
C GLU A 27 -5.22 -4.70 5.93
N TYR A 28 -4.18 -4.39 6.71
CA TYR A 28 -4.28 -4.11 8.15
C TYR A 28 -3.85 -2.69 8.55
N GLY A 29 -3.07 -2.01 7.69
CA GLY A 29 -2.62 -0.65 7.96
C GLY A 29 -3.78 0.32 8.13
N SER A 30 -3.69 1.24 9.10
CA SER A 30 -4.58 2.39 9.10
C SER A 30 -4.35 3.19 7.81
N PHE A 31 -5.34 3.95 7.32
CA PHE A 31 -5.14 4.74 6.11
C PHE A 31 -3.97 5.73 6.24
N PRO A 32 -3.83 6.48 7.36
CA PRO A 32 -2.64 7.31 7.62
C PRO A 32 -1.33 6.53 7.60
N ASP A 33 -1.28 5.32 8.16
CA ASP A 33 -0.05 4.53 8.16
C ASP A 33 0.28 3.97 6.76
N MET A 34 -0.73 3.65 5.96
CA MET A 34 -0.57 3.19 4.58
C MET A 34 -0.01 4.28 3.67
N ILE A 35 -0.51 5.52 3.78
CA ILE A 35 -0.01 6.64 2.96
C ILE A 35 1.40 7.09 3.38
N ASN A 36 1.75 6.93 4.66
CA ASN A 36 3.09 7.22 5.17
C ASN A 36 4.09 6.06 4.97
N PHE A 37 3.66 4.92 4.42
CA PHE A 37 4.58 3.85 4.06
C PHE A 37 5.47 4.31 2.89
N PRO A 38 6.77 3.95 2.84
CA PRO A 38 7.67 4.42 1.79
C PRO A 38 7.10 4.15 0.40
N PHE A 39 6.89 5.20 -0.38
CA PHE A 39 6.17 5.12 -1.64
C PHE A 39 6.87 4.23 -2.68
N LEU A 40 8.20 4.30 -2.77
CA LEU A 40 8.97 3.42 -3.65
C LEU A 40 8.79 1.94 -3.29
N GLU A 41 8.83 1.59 -1.99
CA GLU A 41 8.52 0.23 -1.54
C GLU A 41 7.06 -0.16 -1.86
N PHE A 42 6.12 0.78 -1.69
CA PHE A 42 4.72 0.57 -2.06
C PHE A 42 4.58 0.22 -3.53
N GLN A 43 5.16 1.03 -4.41
CA GLN A 43 5.11 0.88 -5.85
C GLN A 43 5.70 -0.47 -6.31
N GLU A 44 6.92 -0.81 -5.85
CA GLU A 44 7.58 -2.07 -6.16
C GLU A 44 6.82 -3.31 -5.66
N GLY A 45 6.28 -3.22 -4.44
CA GLY A 45 5.52 -4.33 -3.85
C GLY A 45 4.16 -4.51 -4.50
N PHE A 46 3.51 -3.41 -4.88
CA PHE A 46 2.14 -3.39 -5.41
C PHE A 46 2.02 -3.99 -6.81
N GLU A 47 3.05 -3.87 -7.65
CA GLU A 47 3.08 -4.48 -8.99
C GLU A 47 2.76 -5.99 -8.95
N LYS A 48 3.10 -6.66 -7.84
CA LYS A 48 2.94 -8.10 -7.62
C LYS A 48 1.67 -8.46 -6.83
N ILE A 49 0.77 -7.50 -6.62
CA ILE A 49 -0.45 -7.67 -5.84
C ILE A 49 -1.66 -7.70 -6.78
N ASP A 50 -2.53 -8.69 -6.56
CA ASP A 50 -3.85 -8.75 -7.14
C ASP A 50 -4.85 -8.11 -6.16
N PRO A 51 -5.40 -6.91 -6.44
CA PRO A 51 -6.26 -6.20 -5.52
C PRO A 51 -7.53 -6.97 -5.12
N GLU A 52 -8.03 -7.84 -6.00
CA GLU A 52 -9.24 -8.65 -5.76
C GLU A 52 -9.02 -9.69 -4.65
N LYS A 53 -7.76 -10.15 -4.47
CA LYS A 53 -7.39 -11.16 -3.48
C LYS A 53 -7.07 -10.58 -2.09
N LEU A 54 -7.11 -9.26 -1.93
CA LEU A 54 -6.77 -8.59 -0.67
C LEU A 54 -7.83 -8.86 0.41
N ARG A 55 -7.38 -9.18 1.61
CA ARG A 55 -8.24 -9.39 2.79
C ARG A 55 -8.56 -8.07 3.48
N THR A 56 -9.32 -7.20 2.80
CA THR A 56 -9.72 -5.89 3.32
C THR A 56 -11.15 -5.52 2.90
N SER A 57 -11.67 -4.41 3.42
CA SER A 57 -13.00 -3.90 3.08
C SER A 57 -13.15 -3.61 1.58
N GLU A 58 -14.36 -3.78 1.05
CA GLU A 58 -14.69 -3.46 -0.34
C GLU A 58 -14.40 -2.00 -0.69
N LYS A 59 -14.62 -1.06 0.24
CA LYS A 59 -14.28 0.36 0.04
C LYS A 59 -12.77 0.55 -0.21
N ARG A 60 -11.93 -0.15 0.55
CA ARG A 60 -10.47 -0.07 0.36
C ARG A 60 -10.05 -0.77 -0.95
N LYS A 61 -10.62 -1.93 -1.29
CA LYS A 61 -10.34 -2.57 -2.57
C LYS A 61 -10.64 -1.64 -3.75
N ARG A 62 -11.82 -1.00 -3.76
CA ARG A 62 -12.18 -0.01 -4.79
C ARG A 62 -11.18 1.12 -4.90
N PHE A 63 -10.75 1.69 -3.77
CA PHE A 63 -9.71 2.73 -3.76
C PHE A 63 -8.42 2.23 -4.41
N ILE A 64 -7.93 1.05 -4.02
CA ILE A 64 -6.70 0.46 -4.55
C ILE A 64 -6.81 0.11 -6.04
N ILE A 65 -7.97 -0.38 -6.48
CA ILE A 65 -8.25 -0.67 -7.91
C ILE A 65 -8.23 0.61 -8.74
N MET A 66 -8.84 1.70 -8.24
CA MET A 66 -8.80 3.00 -8.92
C MET A 66 -7.40 3.62 -8.91
N ALA A 67 -6.63 3.43 -7.84
CA ALA A 67 -5.25 3.91 -7.75
C ALA A 67 -4.29 3.16 -8.68
N LYS A 68 -4.52 1.84 -8.89
CA LYS A 68 -3.65 0.93 -9.66
C LYS A 68 -3.10 1.49 -10.98
N PRO A 69 -3.91 2.01 -11.91
CA PRO A 69 -3.40 2.54 -13.18
C PRO A 69 -2.44 3.74 -13.03
N HIS A 70 -2.46 4.43 -11.90
CA HIS A 70 -1.68 5.65 -11.69
C HIS A 70 -0.40 5.42 -10.87
N ILE A 71 -0.27 4.28 -10.18
CA ILE A 71 0.85 3.99 -9.27
C ILE A 71 2.19 4.01 -10.00
N ALA A 72 2.31 3.35 -11.16
CA ALA A 72 3.59 3.20 -11.86
C ALA A 72 4.18 4.54 -12.36
N GLY A 73 3.33 5.53 -12.63
CA GLY A 73 3.73 6.84 -13.17
C GLY A 73 3.63 7.98 -12.16
N SER A 74 3.57 7.68 -10.86
CA SER A 74 3.48 8.68 -9.78
C SER A 74 4.68 8.57 -8.84
N HIS A 75 4.96 9.63 -8.08
CA HIS A 75 6.03 9.66 -7.08
C HIS A 75 5.52 9.82 -5.64
N SER A 76 4.20 10.01 -5.48
CA SER A 76 3.54 10.13 -4.19
C SER A 76 2.08 9.68 -4.24
N TRP A 77 1.47 9.54 -3.06
CA TRP A 77 0.03 9.26 -2.95
C TRP A 77 -0.84 10.44 -3.39
N GLU A 78 -0.37 11.66 -3.16
CA GLU A 78 -1.04 12.89 -3.59
C GLU A 78 -1.19 12.92 -5.11
N GLU A 79 -0.11 12.63 -5.85
CA GLU A 79 -0.15 12.55 -7.33
C GLU A 79 -1.13 11.47 -7.83
N ILE A 80 -1.21 10.32 -7.14
CA ILE A 80 -2.18 9.27 -7.48
C ILE A 80 -3.60 9.79 -7.31
N VAL A 81 -3.89 10.44 -6.17
CA VAL A 81 -5.23 10.95 -5.86
C VAL A 81 -5.62 12.05 -6.85
N GLU A 82 -4.69 12.95 -7.20
CA GLU A 82 -4.91 13.97 -8.23
C GLU A 82 -5.28 13.33 -9.58
N LYS A 83 -4.54 12.30 -10.01
CA LYS A 83 -4.81 11.57 -11.26
C LYS A 83 -6.12 10.76 -11.25
N MET A 84 -6.63 10.39 -10.08
CA MET A 84 -7.92 9.70 -9.94
C MET A 84 -9.13 10.66 -10.08
N ILE A 85 -8.91 11.96 -9.84
CA ILE A 85 -9.97 12.99 -9.85
C ILE A 85 -9.97 13.76 -11.18
N ALA A 86 -8.82 13.84 -11.85
CA ALA A 86 -8.64 14.44 -13.17
C ALA A 86 -9.28 13.58 -14.28
#